data_AF-A0A482W0Q5-F1
#
_entry.id   AF-A0A482W0Q5-F1
#
_cell.length_a   1.000
_cell.length_b   1.000
_cell.length_c   1.000
_cell.angle_alpha   90.00
_cell.angle_beta   90.00
_cell.angle_gamma   90.00
#
_symmetry.space_group_name_H-M   'P 1'
#
loop_
_entity.id
_entity.type
_entity.pdbx_description
1 polymer ?
#
loop_
_entity_poly.entity_id
_entity_poly.type
_entity_poly.pdbx_seq_one_letter_code
_entity_poly.pdbx_strand_id
1 'polypeptide(L)'
;MDGPKLILEGRRVLQVSWIRSRDLHILTSGPFKYSGDKRFEPVASPAGDFWGLRIRGVQLSDTGQYECQVNTDPKMSLAFNLTDGRNLDGSNSKWVGQALIKGPSEVYVRDGSLVTFTCEISPLSVASPQSGAHGVFMTAKPKVRWLHDNKELLFEAKHPHISMKSLYGETSQRVIGILKISKVSWRDSGQYTCLQMSVKPDSIKLFVVE
;
A
#
# COMPACT_ATOMS: atom_id res chain seq x y z
N MET A 1 22.83 -16.15 -26.65
CA MET A 1 23.74 -16.04 -25.50
C MET A 1 24.51 -14.74 -25.68
N ASP A 2 24.08 -13.67 -25.03
CA ASP A 2 24.94 -12.72 -24.33
C ASP A 2 24.01 -11.75 -23.59
N GLY A 3 24.00 -11.83 -22.26
CA GLY A 3 23.26 -10.90 -21.41
C GLY A 3 24.22 -9.81 -20.94
N PRO A 4 23.78 -8.55 -20.79
CA PRO A 4 24.70 -7.47 -20.47
C PRO A 4 25.38 -7.70 -19.11
N LYS A 5 26.70 -7.80 -19.15
CA LYS A 5 27.58 -7.71 -17.98
C LYS A 5 27.40 -6.33 -17.34
N LEU A 6 26.89 -6.29 -16.12
CA LEU A 6 27.08 -5.16 -15.22
C LEU A 6 28.01 -5.62 -14.10
N ILE A 7 29.30 -5.41 -14.31
CA ILE A 7 30.27 -5.37 -13.22
C ILE A 7 30.07 -4.01 -12.55
N LEU A 8 29.46 -4.02 -11.37
CA LEU A 8 29.55 -2.91 -10.42
C LEU A 8 30.33 -3.46 -9.23
N GLU A 9 31.53 -2.92 -9.03
CA GLU A 9 32.42 -3.24 -7.93
C GLU A 9 31.69 -3.14 -6.58
N GLY A 10 31.82 -4.18 -5.75
CA GLY A 10 31.77 -4.11 -4.29
C GLY A 10 30.44 -3.81 -3.59
N ARG A 11 29.37 -3.38 -4.27
CA ARG A 11 28.08 -3.11 -3.62
C ARG A 11 27.08 -4.22 -3.92
N ARG A 12 26.83 -5.10 -2.94
CA ARG A 12 25.76 -6.11 -3.02
C ARG A 12 24.42 -5.38 -3.24
N VAL A 13 23.86 -5.50 -4.44
CA VAL A 13 22.55 -4.92 -4.75
C VAL A 13 21.48 -5.78 -4.09
N LEU A 14 20.80 -5.21 -3.10
CA LEU A 14 19.64 -5.87 -2.50
C LEU A 14 18.49 -5.87 -3.51
N GLN A 15 17.91 -7.04 -3.75
CA GLN A 15 16.87 -7.26 -4.73
C GLN A 15 15.67 -7.93 -4.06
N VAL A 16 14.49 -7.35 -4.28
CA VAL A 16 13.22 -7.87 -3.78
C VAL A 16 12.57 -8.77 -4.82
N SER A 17 12.12 -9.95 -4.43
CA SER A 17 11.41 -10.90 -5.30
C SER A 17 10.07 -11.30 -4.69
N TRP A 18 9.06 -11.48 -5.53
CA TRP A 18 7.76 -12.04 -5.13
C TRP A 18 7.64 -13.47 -5.63
N ILE A 19 7.35 -14.39 -4.73
CA ILE A 19 7.22 -15.81 -5.00
C ILE A 19 5.85 -16.29 -4.54
N ARG A 20 5.21 -17.16 -5.31
CA ARG A 20 3.98 -17.83 -4.89
C ARG A 20 4.33 -19.10 -4.12
N SER A 21 3.93 -19.21 -2.86
CA SER A 21 4.43 -20.28 -1.98
C SER A 21 3.97 -21.68 -2.38
N ARG A 22 2.75 -21.83 -2.92
CA ARG A 22 2.17 -23.16 -3.21
C ARG A 22 2.94 -23.98 -4.24
N ASP A 23 3.66 -23.33 -5.14
CA ASP A 23 4.39 -23.94 -6.25
C ASP A 23 5.79 -23.35 -6.45
N LEU A 24 6.24 -22.52 -5.50
CA LEU A 24 7.52 -21.82 -5.50
C LEU A 24 7.77 -21.02 -6.81
N HIS A 25 6.70 -20.60 -7.48
CA HIS A 25 6.81 -19.90 -8.75
C HIS A 25 7.23 -18.45 -8.54
N ILE A 26 8.34 -18.05 -9.15
CA ILE A 26 8.82 -16.66 -9.12
C ILE A 26 7.89 -15.80 -9.99
N LEU A 27 7.23 -14.83 -9.36
CA LEU A 27 6.30 -13.93 -10.04
C LEU A 27 7.05 -12.73 -10.61
N THR A 28 7.85 -12.08 -9.76
CA THR A 28 8.65 -10.91 -10.10
C THR A 28 9.98 -10.93 -9.34
N SER A 29 10.99 -10.28 -9.89
CA SER A 29 12.25 -10.00 -9.20
C SER A 29 12.78 -8.62 -9.62
N GLY A 30 12.91 -7.73 -8.65
CA GLY A 30 13.12 -6.30 -8.89
C GLY A 30 12.02 -5.74 -9.82
N PRO A 31 12.38 -4.96 -10.85
CA PRO A 31 11.42 -4.41 -11.80
C PRO A 31 10.98 -5.42 -12.87
N PHE A 32 11.49 -6.66 -12.86
CA PHE A 32 11.25 -7.65 -13.91
C PHE A 32 10.17 -8.65 -13.52
N LYS A 33 9.31 -8.98 -14.48
CA LYS A 33 8.29 -10.03 -14.36
C LYS A 33 8.83 -11.37 -14.88
N TYR A 34 8.65 -12.42 -14.10
CA TYR A 34 9.04 -13.80 -14.45
C TYR A 34 7.84 -14.70 -14.75
N SER A 35 6.67 -14.42 -14.16
CA SER A 35 5.47 -15.18 -14.46
C SER A 35 4.97 -14.96 -15.90
N GLY A 36 4.52 -16.04 -16.53
CA GLY A 36 3.84 -15.99 -17.84
C GLY A 36 2.44 -15.37 -17.77
N ASP A 37 1.80 -15.35 -16.59
CA ASP A 37 0.50 -14.72 -16.41
C ASP A 37 0.65 -13.18 -16.45
N LYS A 38 -0.05 -12.55 -17.40
CA LYS A 38 0.01 -11.10 -17.67
C LYS A 38 -0.59 -10.26 -16.54
N ARG A 39 -1.36 -10.86 -15.63
CA ARG A 39 -2.03 -10.17 -14.52
C ARG A 39 -1.05 -9.77 -13.42
N PHE A 40 0.06 -10.48 -13.26
CA PHE A 40 1.10 -10.17 -12.27
C PHE A 40 2.01 -9.07 -12.79
N GLU A 41 2.18 -8.01 -12.01
CA GLU A 41 2.99 -6.85 -12.36
C GLU A 41 3.85 -6.41 -11.17
N PRO A 42 5.17 -6.18 -11.37
CA PRO A 42 6.00 -5.54 -10.36
C PRO A 42 5.60 -4.08 -10.22
N VAL A 43 5.55 -3.60 -8.98
CA VAL A 43 5.33 -2.19 -8.65
C VAL A 43 6.49 -1.75 -7.77
N ALA A 44 7.26 -0.76 -8.21
CA ALA A 44 8.37 -0.23 -7.45
C ALA A 44 8.29 1.30 -7.37
N SER A 45 8.64 1.89 -6.23
CA SER A 45 8.78 3.34 -6.15
C SER A 45 10.07 3.81 -6.83
N PRO A 46 10.11 5.01 -7.43
CA PRO A 46 11.34 5.57 -7.99
C PRO A 46 12.48 5.70 -6.98
N ALA A 47 12.13 5.87 -5.69
CA ALA A 47 13.08 5.95 -4.59
C ALA A 47 13.63 4.58 -4.11
N GLY A 48 13.09 3.46 -4.62
CA GLY A 48 13.52 2.11 -4.26
C GLY A 48 13.11 1.64 -2.86
N ASP A 49 12.26 2.41 -2.17
CA ASP A 49 11.81 2.16 -0.80
C ASP A 49 10.51 1.33 -0.71
N PHE A 50 9.90 1.00 -1.85
CA PHE A 50 8.69 0.20 -1.94
C PHE A 50 8.77 -0.78 -3.10
N TRP A 51 8.44 -2.05 -2.83
CA TRP A 51 8.40 -3.15 -3.79
C TRP A 51 7.13 -3.95 -3.57
N GLY A 52 6.15 -3.77 -4.46
CA GLY A 52 4.85 -4.42 -4.42
C GLY A 52 4.63 -5.38 -5.60
N LEU A 53 3.69 -6.30 -5.39
CA LEU A 53 3.13 -7.15 -6.44
C LEU A 53 1.69 -6.70 -6.70
N ARG A 54 1.39 -6.34 -7.94
CA ARG A 54 0.01 -6.07 -8.38
C ARG A 54 -0.52 -7.29 -9.15
N ILE A 55 -1.73 -7.71 -8.83
CA ILE A 55 -2.46 -8.76 -9.54
C ILE A 55 -3.74 -8.13 -10.13
N ARG A 56 -3.83 -8.04 -11.46
CA ARG A 56 -5.03 -7.51 -12.13
C ARG A 56 -6.10 -8.58 -12.27
N GLY A 57 -7.37 -8.24 -12.05
CA GLY A 57 -8.48 -9.18 -12.22
C GLY A 57 -8.30 -10.43 -11.34
N VAL A 58 -8.19 -10.20 -10.03
CA VAL A 58 -7.99 -11.26 -9.02
C VAL A 58 -9.14 -12.28 -9.09
N GLN A 59 -8.79 -13.56 -9.05
CA GLN A 59 -9.70 -14.69 -9.07
C GLN A 59 -9.59 -15.47 -7.77
N LEU A 60 -10.61 -16.30 -7.47
CA LEU A 60 -10.59 -17.16 -6.28
C LEU A 60 -9.42 -18.18 -6.29
N SER A 61 -8.88 -18.52 -7.45
CA SER A 61 -7.69 -19.38 -7.57
C SER A 61 -6.38 -18.66 -7.20
N ASP A 62 -6.38 -17.33 -7.09
CA ASP A 62 -5.21 -16.56 -6.67
C ASP A 62 -5.06 -16.55 -5.14
N THR A 63 -6.09 -16.95 -4.40
CA THR A 63 -6.05 -17.09 -2.95
C THR A 63 -4.90 -18.00 -2.51
N GLY A 64 -4.22 -17.63 -1.43
CA GLY A 64 -3.06 -18.36 -0.91
C GLY A 64 -1.91 -17.44 -0.49
N GLN A 65 -0.79 -18.07 -0.16
CA GLN A 65 0.39 -17.38 0.35
C GLN A 65 1.33 -16.93 -0.78
N TYR A 66 1.82 -15.69 -0.63
CA TYR A 66 2.83 -15.05 -1.45
C TYR A 66 3.96 -14.57 -0.55
N GLU A 67 5.19 -14.76 -0.96
CA GLU A 67 6.37 -14.40 -0.18
C GLU A 67 7.13 -13.28 -0.88
N CYS A 68 7.38 -12.20 -0.14
CA CYS A 68 8.32 -11.15 -0.51
C CYS A 68 9.69 -11.53 0.08
N GLN A 69 10.71 -11.67 -0.75
CA GLN A 69 12.05 -12.09 -0.35
C GLN A 69 13.10 -11.05 -0.73
N VAL A 70 14.12 -10.89 0.11
CA VAL A 70 15.33 -10.11 -0.19
C VAL A 70 16.51 -11.06 -0.28
N ASN A 71 17.37 -10.88 -1.29
CA ASN A 71 18.58 -11.68 -1.56
C ASN A 71 19.74 -11.47 -0.54
N THR A 72 19.42 -11.26 0.73
CA THR A 72 20.37 -11.26 1.85
C THR A 72 20.88 -12.67 2.15
N ASP A 73 21.93 -12.76 2.96
CA ASP A 73 22.41 -14.03 3.50
C ASP A 73 22.47 -13.95 5.04
N PRO A 74 21.61 -14.68 5.77
CA PRO A 74 20.53 -15.55 5.27
C PRO A 74 19.40 -14.74 4.60
N LYS A 75 18.56 -15.40 3.78
CA LYS A 75 17.45 -14.72 3.09
C LYS A 75 16.49 -14.10 4.10
N MET A 76 16.15 -12.84 3.89
CA MET A 76 15.06 -12.18 4.61
C MET A 76 13.78 -12.38 3.81
N SER A 77 12.68 -12.73 4.49
CA SER A 77 11.40 -12.87 3.83
C SER A 77 10.21 -12.48 4.68
N LEU A 78 9.12 -12.14 4.00
CA LEU A 78 7.84 -11.79 4.58
C LEU A 78 6.72 -12.46 3.79
N ALA A 79 5.88 -13.23 4.47
CA ALA A 79 4.75 -13.93 3.87
C ALA A 79 3.46 -13.10 3.98
N PHE A 80 2.67 -13.13 2.90
CA PHE A 80 1.38 -12.46 2.76
C PHE A 80 0.33 -13.48 2.32
N ASN A 81 -0.80 -13.54 3.04
CA ASN A 81 -1.92 -14.39 2.66
C ASN A 81 -2.99 -13.56 1.94
N LEU A 82 -3.22 -13.84 0.66
CA LEU A 82 -4.37 -13.33 -0.07
C LEU A 82 -5.57 -14.22 0.23
N THR A 83 -6.63 -13.67 0.81
CA THR A 83 -7.85 -14.39 1.22
C THR A 83 -9.08 -13.96 0.41
N ASP A 84 -10.07 -14.86 0.27
CA ASP A 84 -11.38 -14.50 -0.30
C ASP A 84 -12.13 -13.63 0.71
N GLY A 85 -12.53 -12.43 0.31
CA GLY A 85 -13.33 -11.52 1.12
C GLY A 85 -14.73 -12.04 1.47
N ARG A 86 -15.18 -13.15 0.85
CA ARG A 86 -16.50 -13.77 1.09
C ARG A 86 -16.53 -14.73 2.29
N ASN A 87 -15.40 -15.31 2.69
CA ASN A 87 -15.30 -16.23 3.85
C ASN A 87 -14.88 -15.51 5.13
N LEU A 88 -15.42 -14.31 5.36
CA LEU A 88 -15.21 -13.51 6.57
C LEU A 88 -16.47 -13.52 7.45
N ASP A 89 -17.16 -14.65 7.51
CA ASP A 89 -18.32 -14.86 8.37
C ASP A 89 -17.95 -15.79 9.53
N GLY A 90 -18.11 -15.29 10.75
CA GLY A 90 -17.91 -16.04 11.99
C GLY A 90 -16.68 -15.63 12.81
N SER A 91 -16.83 -14.54 13.58
CA SER A 91 -15.99 -14.20 14.75
C SER A 91 -14.61 -13.57 14.50
N ASN A 92 -14.42 -12.38 15.09
CA ASN A 92 -13.23 -11.51 15.14
C ASN A 92 -12.97 -10.61 13.91
N SER A 93 -13.51 -9.39 13.99
CA SER A 93 -13.32 -8.19 13.17
C SER A 93 -12.37 -8.33 11.97
N LYS A 94 -12.95 -8.32 10.75
CA LYS A 94 -12.29 -8.12 9.44
C LYS A 94 -11.18 -7.05 9.43
N TRP A 95 -11.27 -6.10 10.35
CA TRP A 95 -10.39 -4.96 10.45
C TRP A 95 -9.70 -4.95 11.82
N VAL A 96 -8.38 -4.81 11.81
CA VAL A 96 -7.58 -4.61 13.02
C VAL A 96 -7.53 -3.13 13.41
N GLY A 97 -7.80 -2.22 12.46
CA GLY A 97 -7.87 -0.78 12.70
C GLY A 97 -8.88 -0.06 11.82
N GLN A 98 -8.98 1.25 12.00
CA GLN A 98 -9.85 2.12 11.22
C GLN A 98 -9.08 3.35 10.75
N ALA A 99 -9.35 3.74 9.50
CA ALA A 99 -8.95 5.02 8.94
C ALA A 99 -10.04 6.07 9.23
N LEU A 100 -9.62 7.30 9.45
CA LEU A 100 -10.50 8.46 9.60
C LEU A 100 -9.89 9.66 8.88
N ILE A 101 -10.55 10.11 7.82
CA ILE A 101 -10.20 11.36 7.14
C ILE A 101 -10.78 12.52 7.96
N LYS A 102 -9.92 13.47 8.33
CA LYS A 102 -10.33 14.65 9.10
C LYS A 102 -11.08 15.63 8.22
N GLY A 103 -12.12 16.22 8.79
CA GLY A 103 -12.96 17.23 8.14
C GLY A 103 -14.34 16.71 7.76
N PRO A 104 -15.10 17.45 6.93
CA PRO A 104 -16.40 17.02 6.46
C PRO A 104 -16.28 15.88 5.44
N SER A 105 -17.37 15.14 5.23
CA SER A 105 -17.44 14.07 4.22
C SER A 105 -17.41 14.58 2.77
N GLU A 106 -17.71 15.87 2.58
CA GLU A 106 -17.69 16.56 1.28
C GLU A 106 -17.00 17.91 1.40
N VAL A 107 -16.15 18.24 0.43
CA VAL A 107 -15.36 19.47 0.39
C VAL A 107 -15.52 20.14 -0.96
N TYR A 108 -15.81 21.44 -0.94
CA TYR A 108 -15.97 22.28 -2.13
C TYR A 108 -14.83 23.30 -2.16
N VAL A 109 -14.09 23.38 -3.27
CA VAL A 109 -12.94 24.27 -3.42
C VAL A 109 -12.92 24.91 -4.80
N ARG A 110 -12.37 26.12 -4.90
CA ARG A 110 -12.20 26.81 -6.19
C ARG A 110 -11.07 26.21 -7.00
N ASP A 111 -11.18 26.26 -8.32
CA ASP A 111 -10.10 25.91 -9.25
C ASP A 111 -8.80 26.66 -8.90
N GLY A 112 -7.66 25.97 -9.01
CA GLY A 112 -6.34 26.48 -8.64
C GLY A 112 -6.00 26.45 -7.15
N SER A 113 -6.94 26.08 -6.28
CA SER A 113 -6.71 25.99 -4.82
C SER A 113 -5.70 24.89 -4.44
N LEU A 114 -5.17 25.00 -3.22
CA LEU A 114 -4.39 23.93 -2.59
C LEU A 114 -5.29 23.11 -1.67
N VAL A 115 -5.35 21.79 -1.87
CA VAL A 115 -6.11 20.87 -1.01
C VAL A 115 -5.17 19.95 -0.25
N THR A 116 -5.47 19.72 1.03
CA THR A 116 -4.75 18.76 1.88
C THR A 116 -5.74 17.91 2.65
N PHE A 117 -5.73 16.60 2.40
CA PHE A 117 -6.47 15.62 3.19
C PHE A 117 -5.54 14.97 4.21
N THR A 118 -6.02 14.85 5.44
CA THR A 118 -5.32 14.20 6.54
C THR A 118 -6.12 13.00 6.99
N CYS A 119 -5.52 11.83 6.93
CA CYS A 119 -6.09 10.57 7.36
C CYS A 119 -5.34 10.07 8.60
N GLU A 120 -6.08 9.69 9.64
CA GLU A 120 -5.53 9.05 10.84
C GLU A 120 -5.93 7.58 10.84
N ILE A 121 -4.96 6.68 11.00
CA ILE A 121 -5.18 5.26 11.18
C ILE A 121 -4.88 4.88 12.62
N SER A 122 -5.87 4.31 13.30
CA SER A 122 -5.80 3.86 14.69
C SER A 122 -6.25 2.39 14.84
N PRO A 123 -5.75 1.66 15.86
CA PRO A 123 -6.26 0.33 16.20
C PRO A 123 -7.73 0.38 16.63
N LEU A 124 -8.50 -0.65 16.27
CA LEU A 124 -9.91 -0.80 16.69
C LEU A 124 -10.04 -1.42 18.09
N SER A 125 -9.03 -2.15 18.55
CA SER A 125 -8.92 -2.63 19.93
C SER A 125 -7.45 -2.82 20.31
N VAL A 126 -7.06 -2.30 21.48
CA VAL A 126 -5.88 -2.79 22.19
C VAL A 126 -6.38 -4.04 22.93
N ALA A 127 -6.26 -5.21 22.32
CA ALA A 127 -6.54 -6.45 23.03
C ALA A 127 -5.64 -6.49 24.28
N SER A 128 -6.30 -6.71 25.42
CA SER A 128 -5.79 -6.78 26.79
C SER A 128 -4.32 -7.23 26.94
N PRO A 129 -3.51 -6.61 27.83
CA PRO A 129 -2.09 -6.92 28.04
C PRO A 129 -1.81 -8.29 28.69
N GLN A 130 -2.73 -9.27 28.60
CA GLN A 130 -2.63 -10.56 29.29
C GLN A 130 -2.03 -11.70 28.45
N SER A 131 -1.80 -11.51 27.16
CA SER A 131 -0.88 -12.37 26.40
C SER A 131 0.43 -11.60 26.27
N GLY A 132 1.52 -12.08 26.88
CA GLY A 132 2.84 -11.42 26.95
C GLY A 132 3.54 -11.09 25.61
N ALA A 133 2.81 -10.96 24.51
CA ALA A 133 3.22 -10.21 23.34
C ALA A 133 2.93 -8.73 23.58
N HIS A 134 3.96 -7.89 23.69
CA HIS A 134 3.84 -6.45 23.47
C HIS A 134 3.40 -6.24 22.01
N GLY A 135 2.10 -6.35 21.77
CA GLY A 135 1.49 -6.38 20.43
C GLY A 135 1.59 -5.04 19.76
N VAL A 136 2.67 -4.81 19.01
CA VAL A 136 2.83 -3.64 18.15
C VAL A 136 1.78 -3.73 17.04
N PHE A 137 0.86 -2.77 16.99
CA PHE A 137 -0.23 -2.70 16.01
C PHE A 137 0.29 -2.67 14.56
N MET A 138 1.48 -2.10 14.35
CA MET A 138 2.21 -2.09 13.08
C MET A 138 3.69 -2.36 13.34
N THR A 139 4.17 -3.58 13.07
CA THR A 139 5.59 -3.96 13.25
C THR A 139 6.53 -3.30 12.25
N ALA A 140 5.97 -2.77 11.15
CA ALA A 140 6.65 -1.92 10.17
C ALA A 140 6.06 -0.50 10.20
N LYS A 141 6.72 0.48 9.58
CA LYS A 141 6.19 1.84 9.35
C LYS A 141 5.50 1.85 7.98
N PRO A 142 4.19 1.54 7.84
CA PRO A 142 3.57 1.33 6.54
C PRO A 142 3.14 2.64 5.87
N LYS A 143 3.37 2.77 4.56
CA LYS A 143 2.88 3.91 3.78
C LYS A 143 1.36 3.87 3.66
N VAL A 144 0.68 4.96 4.00
CA VAL A 144 -0.76 5.12 3.78
C VAL A 144 -1.02 5.23 2.28
N ARG A 145 -2.05 4.50 1.81
CA ARG A 145 -2.45 4.46 0.41
C ARG A 145 -3.69 5.31 0.20
N TRP A 146 -3.81 5.89 -0.98
CA TRP A 146 -4.94 6.71 -1.38
C TRP A 146 -5.50 6.22 -2.72
N LEU A 147 -6.83 6.14 -2.81
CA LEU A 147 -7.54 5.94 -4.08
C LEU A 147 -8.22 7.25 -4.48
N HIS A 148 -8.28 7.50 -5.79
CA HIS A 148 -9.19 8.46 -6.42
C HIS A 148 -10.10 7.69 -7.35
N ASP A 149 -11.41 7.72 -7.09
CA ASP A 149 -12.45 6.97 -7.82
C ASP A 149 -12.09 5.48 -8.00
N ASN A 150 -11.73 4.83 -6.89
CA ASN A 150 -11.29 3.43 -6.80
C ASN A 150 -10.00 3.08 -7.55
N LYS A 151 -9.29 4.08 -8.11
CA LYS A 151 -7.98 3.89 -8.72
C LYS A 151 -6.91 4.36 -7.77
N GLU A 152 -5.90 3.52 -7.57
CA GLU A 152 -4.80 3.89 -6.69
C GLU A 152 -3.98 5.06 -7.25
N LEU A 153 -3.81 6.08 -6.42
CA LEU A 153 -2.85 7.14 -6.65
C LEU A 153 -1.45 6.57 -6.39
N LEU A 154 -0.78 6.18 -7.46
CA LEU A 154 0.59 5.67 -7.37
C LEU A 154 1.56 6.82 -7.11
N PHE A 155 2.70 6.49 -6.49
CA PHE A 155 3.85 7.38 -6.26
C PHE A 155 4.57 7.79 -7.57
N GLU A 156 3.92 7.63 -8.72
CA GLU A 156 4.50 7.80 -10.05
C GLU A 156 4.33 9.23 -10.59
N ALA A 157 5.28 9.63 -11.42
CA ALA A 157 5.40 10.93 -12.10
C ALA A 157 4.20 11.39 -12.97
N LYS A 158 3.09 10.64 -12.98
CA LYS A 158 1.86 10.97 -13.73
C LYS A 158 1.04 12.10 -13.09
N HIS A 159 1.22 12.36 -11.80
CA HIS A 159 0.48 13.40 -11.07
C HIS A 159 1.46 14.33 -10.34
N PRO A 160 2.23 15.17 -11.05
CA PRO A 160 3.27 16.00 -10.45
C PRO A 160 2.72 17.00 -9.42
N HIS A 161 1.42 17.32 -9.50
CA HIS A 161 0.74 18.21 -8.59
C HIS A 161 0.24 17.52 -7.31
N ILE A 162 0.32 16.18 -7.23
CA ILE A 162 -0.08 15.37 -6.08
C ILE A 162 1.16 14.93 -5.31
N SER A 163 1.12 15.07 -3.99
CA SER A 163 2.16 14.55 -3.08
C SER A 163 1.52 13.83 -1.90
N MET A 164 2.16 12.74 -1.47
CA MET A 164 1.69 11.93 -0.35
C MET A 164 2.80 11.76 0.68
N LYS A 165 2.43 11.85 1.96
CA LYS A 165 3.35 11.62 3.09
C LYS A 165 2.70 10.70 4.11
N SER A 166 3.51 9.89 4.78
CA SER A 166 3.09 9.11 5.95
C SER A 166 3.95 9.47 7.14
N LEU A 167 3.32 9.79 8.27
CA LEU A 167 3.96 10.09 9.55
C LEU A 167 3.57 9.02 10.56
N TYR A 168 4.49 8.70 11.48
CA TYR A 168 4.34 7.61 12.44
C TYR A 168 4.51 8.16 13.85
N GLY A 169 3.51 7.94 14.71
CA GLY A 169 3.61 8.24 16.13
C GLY A 169 4.15 7.03 16.90
N GLU A 170 5.40 7.09 17.34
CA GLU A 170 6.09 5.94 17.97
C GLU A 170 5.38 5.47 19.25
N THR A 171 4.93 6.42 20.09
CA THR A 171 4.22 6.14 21.34
C THR A 171 2.75 5.81 21.13
N SER A 172 2.09 6.45 20.16
CA SER A 172 0.64 6.33 19.95
C SER A 172 0.25 5.17 19.03
N GLN A 173 1.22 4.56 18.34
CA GLN A 173 0.99 3.54 17.29
C GLN A 173 0.03 4.02 16.19
N ARG A 174 -0.06 5.35 16.00
CA ARG A 174 -0.91 5.99 14.99
C ARG A 174 -0.11 6.25 13.74
N VAL A 175 -0.75 6.05 12.58
CA VAL A 175 -0.19 6.41 11.28
C VAL A 175 -1.02 7.55 10.70
N ILE A 176 -0.37 8.65 10.33
CA ILE A 176 -1.01 9.80 9.71
C ILE A 176 -0.65 9.83 8.23
N GLY A 177 -1.63 9.67 7.35
CA GLY A 177 -1.50 9.84 5.91
C GLY A 177 -1.89 11.24 5.49
N ILE A 178 -1.03 11.92 4.73
CA ILE A 178 -1.29 13.25 4.18
C ILE A 178 -1.31 13.13 2.66
N LEU A 179 -2.40 13.57 2.03
CA LEU A 179 -2.53 13.71 0.59
C LEU A 179 -2.67 15.20 0.26
N LYS A 180 -1.74 15.73 -0.52
CA LYS A 180 -1.72 17.15 -0.91
C LYS A 180 -1.85 17.26 -2.43
N ILE A 181 -2.80 18.06 -2.88
CA ILE A 181 -3.08 18.33 -4.29
C ILE A 181 -2.88 19.83 -4.51
N SER A 182 -1.83 20.20 -5.22
CA SER A 182 -1.53 21.59 -5.58
C SER A 182 -2.27 22.00 -6.85
N LYS A 183 -2.78 23.23 -6.90
CA LYS A 183 -3.50 23.76 -8.07
C LYS A 183 -4.58 22.80 -8.58
N VAL A 184 -5.55 22.50 -7.72
CA VAL A 184 -6.65 21.58 -8.05
C VAL A 184 -7.38 22.04 -9.31
N SER A 185 -7.80 21.09 -10.12
CA SER A 185 -8.62 21.30 -11.31
C SER A 185 -9.89 20.47 -11.24
N TRP A 186 -10.86 20.74 -12.11
CA TRP A 186 -12.07 19.92 -12.23
C TRP A 186 -11.79 18.41 -12.36
N ARG A 187 -10.64 18.00 -12.92
CA ARG A 187 -10.22 16.59 -13.05
C ARG A 187 -9.88 15.91 -11.72
N ASP A 188 -9.56 16.69 -10.71
CA ASP A 188 -9.29 16.21 -9.35
C ASP A 188 -10.60 16.03 -8.55
N SER A 189 -11.76 16.42 -9.07
CA SER A 189 -13.03 16.11 -8.42
C SER A 189 -13.24 14.59 -8.38
N GLY A 190 -13.86 14.10 -7.31
CA GLY A 190 -14.14 12.67 -7.14
C GLY A 190 -14.05 12.21 -5.70
N GLN A 191 -14.10 10.90 -5.52
CA GLN A 191 -14.02 10.26 -4.21
C GLN A 191 -12.57 9.89 -3.90
N TYR A 192 -12.06 10.43 -2.80
CA TYR A 192 -10.75 10.08 -2.25
C TYR A 192 -10.92 9.11 -1.08
N THR A 193 -10.24 7.96 -1.14
CA THR A 193 -10.33 6.94 -0.10
C THR A 193 -8.95 6.71 0.53
N CYS A 194 -8.87 6.84 1.85
CA CYS A 194 -7.70 6.47 2.62
C CYS A 194 -7.81 5.00 3.06
N LEU A 195 -6.75 4.23 2.84
CA LEU A 195 -6.74 2.81 3.21
C LEU A 195 -5.35 2.29 3.61
N GLN A 196 -5.37 1.19 4.34
CA GLN A 196 -4.22 0.36 4.66
C GLN A 196 -4.64 -1.12 4.76
N MET A 197 -3.67 -2.04 4.66
CA MET A 197 -3.91 -3.47 4.87
C MET A 197 -4.61 -3.73 6.20
N SER A 198 -5.69 -4.51 6.16
CA SER A 198 -6.48 -4.90 7.34
C SER A 198 -7.05 -3.72 8.15
N VAL A 199 -7.17 -2.53 7.55
CA VAL A 199 -7.78 -1.34 8.17
C VAL A 199 -9.07 -1.00 7.45
N LYS A 200 -10.14 -0.73 8.20
CA LYS A 200 -11.41 -0.24 7.67
C LYS A 200 -11.16 1.11 6.99
N PRO A 201 -11.38 1.24 5.66
CA PRO A 201 -11.08 2.47 4.94
C PRO A 201 -12.12 3.56 5.24
N ASP A 202 -11.73 4.80 4.96
CA ASP A 202 -12.62 5.97 5.04
C ASP A 202 -12.49 6.82 3.77
N SER A 203 -13.54 7.54 3.42
CA SER A 203 -13.64 8.28 2.15
C SER A 203 -14.18 9.69 2.30
N ILE A 204 -13.68 10.59 1.47
CA ILE A 204 -14.10 11.99 1.36
C ILE A 204 -14.36 12.33 -0.11
N LYS A 205 -15.35 13.18 -0.37
CA LYS A 205 -15.69 13.62 -1.73
C LYS A 205 -15.20 15.06 -1.98
N LEU A 206 -14.44 15.26 -3.04
CA LEU A 206 -13.95 16.57 -3.47
C LEU A 206 -14.76 17.07 -4.67
N PHE A 207 -15.21 18.31 -4.58
CA PHE A 207 -15.84 19.06 -5.66
C PHE A 207 -15.01 20.30 -5.94
N VAL A 208 -14.52 20.42 -7.17
CA VAL A 208 -13.85 21.65 -7.64
C VAL A 208 -14.87 22.49 -8.38
N VAL A 209 -15.08 23.72 -7.90
CA VAL A 209 -15.99 24.72 -8.46
C VAL A 209 -15.19 25.86 -9.09
N GLU A 210 -15.82 26.61 -9.99
CA GLU A 210 -15.23 27.78 -10.64
C GLU A 210 -15.14 28.99 -9.69
#